data_AF-A0AA37XDF6-F1
#
_entry.id   AF-A0AA37XDF6-F1
#
_cell.length_a   1.000
_cell.length_b   1.000
_cell.length_c   1.000
_cell.angle_alpha   90.00
_cell.angle_beta   90.00
_cell.angle_gamma   90.00
#
_symmetry.space_group_name_H-M   'P 1'
#
loop_
_entity.id
_entity.type
_entity.pdbx_description
1 polymer ?
#
loop_
_entity_poly.entity_id
_entity_poly.type
_entity_poly.pdbx_seq_one_letter_code
_entity_poly.pdbx_strand_id
1 'polypeptide(L)'
;MAPRRSADPETIARLRSRTDLLTAAALRRLDSDVAWYRALPADDRSWIGLVAASGITTFIDWYENPAPTTYNAAEIFRAAPPELIRSISLQHALALVRIVVEIVEEHTDEIATPARATQLREAVLVYSREVAFSAAEVYARAAEARGAWDARMEALAVDALLRGDDEGLRSRVSALGWSGSGRVLTMVGTLEGPVDEGAAADLRRAARRTAADALVGIHGQRVVVVLGGDGDLRRSADALLHRLSPDP
;
A
#
# COMPACT_ATOMS: atom_id res chain seq x y z
N MET A 1 6.21 -31.99 -13.06
CA MET A 1 5.05 -31.17 -12.66
C MET A 1 3.83 -32.08 -12.76
N ALA A 2 3.24 -32.49 -11.64
CA ALA A 2 2.05 -33.36 -11.66
C ALA A 2 0.90 -32.63 -12.38
N PRO A 3 0.08 -33.32 -13.20
CA PRO A 3 -1.06 -32.69 -13.83
C PRO A 3 -1.98 -32.16 -12.72
N ARG A 4 -2.22 -30.84 -12.68
CA ARG A 4 -3.22 -30.25 -11.79
C ARG A 4 -4.55 -30.89 -12.16
N ARG A 5 -5.08 -31.75 -11.28
CA ARG A 5 -6.38 -32.41 -11.48
C ARG A 5 -7.41 -31.31 -11.67
N SER A 6 -8.18 -31.37 -12.76
CA SER A 6 -9.28 -30.45 -13.02
C SER A 6 -10.17 -30.36 -11.79
N ALA A 7 -10.68 -29.16 -11.51
CA ALA A 7 -11.62 -28.98 -10.41
C ALA A 7 -12.87 -29.84 -10.61
N ASP A 8 -13.41 -30.31 -9.49
CA ASP A 8 -14.55 -31.20 -9.47
C ASP A 8 -15.85 -30.39 -9.72
N PRO A 9 -16.64 -30.70 -10.76
CA PRO A 9 -17.85 -29.96 -11.10
C PRO A 9 -18.87 -29.89 -9.96
N GLU A 10 -18.97 -30.94 -9.15
CA GLU A 10 -19.87 -30.96 -7.99
C GLU A 10 -19.40 -29.98 -6.90
N THR A 11 -18.10 -29.97 -6.59
CA THR A 11 -17.51 -29.00 -5.66
C THR A 11 -17.72 -27.56 -6.15
N ILE A 12 -17.56 -27.29 -7.44
CA ILE A 12 -17.82 -25.96 -8.03
C ILE A 12 -19.30 -25.58 -7.90
N ALA A 13 -20.23 -26.50 -8.21
CA ALA A 13 -21.66 -26.24 -8.07
C ALA A 13 -22.07 -25.96 -6.61
N ARG A 14 -21.46 -26.66 -5.66
CA ARG A 14 -21.65 -26.43 -4.21
C ARG A 14 -21.05 -25.10 -3.76
N LEU A 15 -19.89 -24.70 -4.27
CA LEU A 15 -19.31 -23.37 -4.01
C LEU A 15 -20.25 -22.27 -4.52
N ARG A 16 -20.68 -22.37 -5.78
CA ARG A 16 -21.59 -21.38 -6.41
C ARG A 16 -22.89 -21.23 -5.62
N SER A 17 -23.53 -22.32 -5.24
CA SER A 17 -24.78 -22.29 -4.47
C SER A 17 -24.65 -21.77 -3.04
N ARG A 18 -23.42 -21.68 -2.51
CA ARG A 18 -23.12 -21.24 -1.13
C ARG A 18 -22.42 -19.89 -1.06
N THR A 19 -22.23 -19.20 -2.18
CA THR A 19 -21.55 -17.90 -2.26
C THR A 19 -22.13 -16.88 -1.28
N ASP A 20 -23.47 -16.77 -1.23
CA ASP A 20 -24.16 -15.83 -0.34
C ASP A 20 -23.97 -16.18 1.14
N LEU A 21 -23.97 -17.48 1.46
CA LEU A 21 -23.73 -17.98 2.81
C LEU A 21 -22.31 -17.64 3.27
N LEU A 22 -21.30 -17.91 2.43
CA LEU A 22 -19.90 -17.63 2.71
C LEU A 22 -19.66 -16.13 2.88
N THR A 23 -20.25 -15.31 2.00
CA THR A 23 -20.18 -13.85 2.09
C THR A 23 -20.79 -13.34 3.39
N ALA A 24 -21.99 -13.83 3.74
CA ALA A 24 -22.65 -13.45 4.98
C ALA A 24 -21.88 -13.91 6.23
N ALA A 25 -21.24 -15.08 6.18
CA ALA A 25 -20.39 -15.58 7.26
C ALA A 25 -19.13 -14.71 7.44
N ALA A 26 -18.47 -14.33 6.35
CA ALA A 26 -17.33 -13.41 6.38
C ALA A 26 -17.72 -12.04 6.94
N LEU A 27 -18.84 -11.46 6.51
CA LEU A 27 -19.33 -10.17 7.01
C LEU A 27 -19.68 -10.22 8.50
N ARG A 28 -20.35 -11.28 8.95
CA ARG A 28 -20.63 -11.47 10.39
C ARG A 28 -19.35 -11.56 11.21
N ARG A 29 -18.33 -12.28 10.70
CA ARG A 29 -17.04 -12.42 11.36
C ARG A 29 -16.28 -11.09 11.44
N LEU A 30 -16.34 -10.29 10.38
CA LEU A 30 -15.81 -8.93 10.39
C LEU A 30 -16.50 -8.06 11.44
N ASP A 31 -17.83 -8.11 11.49
CA ASP A 31 -18.60 -7.34 12.46
C ASP A 31 -18.35 -7.79 13.91
N SER A 32 -18.16 -9.09 14.17
CA SER A 32 -17.93 -9.62 15.52
C SER A 32 -16.49 -9.47 16.01
N ASP A 33 -15.50 -9.76 15.16
CA ASP A 33 -14.12 -9.98 15.63
C ASP A 33 -13.20 -8.80 15.29
N VAL A 34 -13.61 -7.92 14.37
CA VAL A 34 -12.73 -6.90 13.82
C VAL A 34 -13.14 -5.49 14.26
N ALA A 35 -12.48 -5.00 15.32
CA ALA A 35 -12.79 -3.71 15.92
C ALA A 35 -12.66 -2.52 14.94
N TRP A 36 -11.64 -2.53 14.07
CA TRP A 36 -11.47 -1.46 13.08
C TRP A 36 -12.58 -1.46 12.03
N TYR A 37 -13.12 -2.63 11.67
CA TYR A 37 -14.21 -2.73 10.71
C TYR A 37 -15.47 -2.06 11.26
N ARG A 38 -15.80 -2.30 12.54
CA ARG A 38 -16.92 -1.64 13.23
C ARG A 38 -16.77 -0.13 13.33
N ALA A 39 -15.53 0.38 13.36
CA ALA A 39 -15.25 1.81 13.43
C ALA A 39 -15.38 2.53 12.07
N LEU A 40 -15.53 1.78 10.97
CA LEU A 40 -15.62 2.37 9.64
C LEU A 40 -16.98 3.03 9.36
N PRO A 41 -16.99 4.13 8.57
CA PRO A 41 -18.19 4.67 7.97
C PRO A 41 -19.01 3.59 7.23
N ALA A 42 -20.33 3.80 7.15
CA ALA A 42 -21.22 2.84 6.48
C ALA A 42 -20.82 2.59 5.01
N ASP A 43 -20.39 3.65 4.30
CA ASP A 43 -19.97 3.56 2.91
C ASP A 43 -18.73 2.66 2.74
N ASP A 44 -17.71 2.83 3.59
CA ASP A 44 -16.50 1.98 3.57
C ASP A 44 -16.83 0.52 3.92
N ARG A 45 -17.73 0.29 4.88
CA ARG A 45 -18.20 -1.08 5.21
C ARG A 45 -18.95 -1.73 4.05
N SER A 46 -19.75 -0.96 3.31
CA SER A 46 -20.44 -1.43 2.10
C SER A 46 -19.43 -1.85 1.01
N TRP A 47 -18.39 -1.05 0.79
CA TRP A 47 -17.33 -1.39 -0.16
C TRP A 47 -16.57 -2.66 0.21
N ILE A 48 -16.28 -2.86 1.50
CA ILE A 48 -15.66 -4.12 1.98
C ILE A 48 -16.55 -5.32 1.67
N GLY A 49 -17.87 -5.19 1.85
CA GLY A 49 -18.80 -6.27 1.53
C GLY A 49 -18.80 -6.63 0.05
N LEU A 50 -18.74 -5.62 -0.84
CA LEU A 50 -18.61 -5.85 -2.29
C LEU A 50 -17.30 -6.55 -2.65
N VAL A 51 -16.19 -6.15 -2.02
CA VAL A 51 -14.87 -6.77 -2.24
C VAL A 51 -14.85 -8.22 -1.74
N ALA A 52 -15.47 -8.50 -0.58
CA ALA A 52 -15.57 -9.86 -0.06
C ALA A 52 -16.38 -10.77 -1.00
N ALA A 53 -17.54 -10.30 -1.48
CA ALA A 53 -18.36 -11.03 -2.44
C ALA A 53 -17.61 -11.29 -3.75
N SER A 54 -16.99 -10.25 -4.32
CA SER A 54 -16.17 -10.37 -5.53
C SER A 54 -15.02 -11.35 -5.34
N GLY A 55 -14.35 -11.33 -4.19
CA GLY A 55 -13.25 -12.23 -3.89
C GLY A 55 -13.67 -13.71 -3.88
N ILE A 56 -14.85 -14.01 -3.34
CA ILE A 56 -15.40 -15.38 -3.36
C ILE A 56 -15.74 -15.80 -4.79
N THR A 57 -16.39 -14.93 -5.58
CA THR A 57 -16.70 -15.23 -6.99
C THR A 57 -15.43 -15.47 -7.80
N THR A 58 -14.43 -14.58 -7.70
CA THR A 58 -13.15 -14.72 -8.41
C THR A 58 -12.39 -15.96 -7.98
N PHE A 59 -12.48 -16.37 -6.71
CA PHE A 59 -11.94 -17.65 -6.24
C PHE A 59 -12.61 -18.83 -6.94
N ILE A 60 -13.93 -18.86 -7.04
CA ILE A 60 -14.69 -19.95 -7.68
C ILE A 60 -14.31 -20.06 -9.15
N ASP A 61 -14.24 -18.93 -9.85
CA ASP A 61 -13.87 -18.90 -11.27
C ASP A 61 -12.42 -19.36 -11.49
N TRP A 62 -11.50 -18.95 -10.61
CA TRP A 62 -10.11 -19.43 -10.60
C TRP A 62 -10.02 -20.92 -10.26
N TYR A 63 -10.86 -21.41 -9.34
CA TYR A 63 -10.90 -22.81 -8.95
C TYR A 63 -11.39 -23.69 -10.10
N GLU A 64 -12.44 -23.25 -10.82
CA GLU A 64 -12.95 -23.93 -12.01
C GLU A 64 -11.93 -23.96 -13.15
N ASN A 65 -11.22 -22.85 -13.37
CA ASN A 65 -10.23 -22.70 -14.42
C ASN A 65 -8.88 -22.20 -13.86
N PRO A 66 -8.06 -23.09 -13.26
CA PRO A 66 -6.75 -22.74 -12.71
C PRO A 66 -5.71 -22.62 -13.83
N ALA A 67 -6.00 -21.81 -14.84
CA ALA A 67 -5.05 -21.41 -15.87
C ALA A 67 -3.90 -20.61 -15.22
N PRO A 68 -2.68 -20.65 -15.79
CA PRO A 68 -1.54 -19.96 -15.22
C PRO A 68 -1.67 -18.45 -15.49
N THR A 69 -2.45 -17.73 -14.70
CA THR A 69 -2.49 -16.28 -14.81
C THR A 69 -2.51 -15.62 -13.44
N THR A 70 -1.40 -14.93 -13.19
CA THR A 70 -1.18 -13.86 -12.22
C THR A 70 -2.21 -12.71 -12.32
N TYR A 71 -3.25 -12.83 -13.15
CA TYR A 71 -4.16 -11.75 -13.53
C TYR A 71 -5.42 -11.64 -12.65
N ASN A 72 -5.92 -12.72 -12.03
CA ASN A 72 -7.24 -12.68 -11.36
C ASN A 72 -7.25 -11.96 -10.00
N ALA A 73 -6.17 -12.04 -9.23
CA ALA A 73 -6.15 -11.51 -7.87
C ALA A 73 -6.11 -9.97 -7.82
N ALA A 74 -5.43 -9.35 -8.78
CA ALA A 74 -5.41 -7.89 -8.93
C ALA A 74 -6.76 -7.32 -9.36
N GLU A 75 -7.63 -8.13 -9.99
CA GLU A 75 -8.96 -7.69 -10.42
C GLU A 75 -9.92 -7.44 -9.25
N ILE A 76 -9.80 -8.20 -8.15
CA ILE A 76 -10.55 -7.96 -6.92
C ILE A 76 -10.32 -6.52 -6.42
N PHE A 77 -9.06 -6.07 -6.46
CA PHE A 77 -8.67 -4.71 -6.05
C PHE A 77 -8.88 -3.66 -7.14
N ARG A 78 -8.99 -4.05 -8.42
CA ARG A 78 -9.35 -3.14 -9.53
C ARG A 78 -10.85 -2.83 -9.53
N ALA A 79 -11.68 -3.77 -9.09
CA ALA A 79 -13.11 -3.59 -8.91
C ALA A 79 -13.43 -2.72 -7.66
N ALA A 80 -12.50 -2.64 -6.71
CA ALA A 80 -12.62 -1.76 -5.56
C ALA A 80 -12.38 -0.28 -5.96
N PRO A 81 -13.16 0.68 -5.42
CA PRO A 81 -12.93 2.09 -5.71
C PRO A 81 -11.57 2.56 -5.21
N PRO A 82 -10.94 3.53 -5.89
CA PRO A 82 -9.70 4.18 -5.42
C PRO A 82 -9.82 4.76 -4.01
N GLU A 83 -11.03 5.16 -3.61
CA GLU A 83 -11.36 5.68 -2.27
C GLU A 83 -11.05 4.63 -1.20
N LEU A 84 -11.35 3.35 -1.45
CA LEU A 84 -11.16 2.27 -0.49
C LEU A 84 -9.67 2.00 -0.19
N ILE A 85 -8.82 2.08 -1.23
CA ILE A 85 -7.37 1.92 -1.09
C ILE A 85 -6.76 3.06 -0.26
N ARG A 86 -7.42 4.23 -0.24
CA ARG A 86 -7.00 5.38 0.57
C ARG A 86 -7.49 5.32 2.01
N SER A 87 -8.65 4.73 2.27
CA SER A 87 -9.25 4.64 3.61
C SER A 87 -8.83 3.40 4.40
N ILE A 88 -8.40 2.33 3.71
CA ILE A 88 -8.00 1.06 4.34
C ILE A 88 -6.48 0.90 4.27
N SER A 89 -5.88 0.37 5.34
CA SER A 89 -4.44 0.06 5.37
C SER A 89 -4.16 -1.30 4.74
N LEU A 90 -2.93 -1.53 4.27
CA LEU A 90 -2.50 -2.85 3.80
C LEU A 90 -2.73 -3.94 4.87
N GLN A 91 -2.47 -3.62 6.13
CA GLN A 91 -2.71 -4.52 7.26
C GLN A 91 -4.19 -4.93 7.35
N HIS A 92 -5.10 -3.96 7.24
CA HIS A 92 -6.54 -4.23 7.25
C HIS A 92 -6.96 -5.05 6.02
N ALA A 93 -6.45 -4.72 4.83
CA ALA A 93 -6.73 -5.47 3.61
C ALA A 93 -6.30 -6.94 3.73
N LEU A 94 -5.12 -7.22 4.28
CA LEU A 94 -4.65 -8.59 4.52
C LEU A 94 -5.47 -9.33 5.58
N ALA A 95 -5.96 -8.61 6.61
CA ALA A 95 -6.86 -9.20 7.60
C ALA A 95 -8.19 -9.65 6.98
N LEU A 96 -8.74 -8.87 6.01
CA LEU A 96 -9.94 -9.27 5.26
C LEU A 96 -9.70 -10.58 4.49
N VAL A 97 -8.59 -10.67 3.76
CA VAL A 97 -8.23 -11.88 3.00
C VAL A 97 -8.15 -13.09 3.92
N ARG A 98 -7.50 -12.94 5.07
CA ARG A 98 -7.38 -14.00 6.07
C ARG A 98 -8.74 -14.50 6.57
N ILE A 99 -9.65 -13.60 6.91
CA ILE A 99 -10.99 -13.97 7.38
C ILE A 99 -11.77 -14.73 6.32
N VAL A 100 -11.73 -14.27 5.05
CA VAL A 100 -12.41 -14.97 3.96
C VAL A 100 -11.85 -16.39 3.78
N VAL A 101 -10.53 -16.56 3.86
CA VAL A 101 -9.87 -17.87 3.82
C VAL A 101 -10.33 -18.77 4.95
N GLU A 102 -10.29 -18.28 6.19
CA GLU A 102 -10.72 -19.01 7.38
C GLU A 102 -12.18 -19.47 7.24
N ILE A 103 -13.08 -18.61 6.71
CA ILE A 103 -14.47 -18.98 6.46
C ILE A 103 -14.61 -20.10 5.42
N VAL A 104 -13.88 -20.05 4.31
CA VAL A 104 -13.94 -21.12 3.29
C VAL A 104 -13.37 -22.43 3.84
N GLU A 105 -12.31 -22.36 4.66
CA GLU A 105 -11.73 -23.52 5.35
C GLU A 105 -12.73 -24.15 6.34
N GLU A 106 -13.39 -23.34 7.16
CA GLU A 106 -14.41 -23.77 8.13
C GLU A 106 -15.60 -24.49 7.43
N HIS A 107 -15.99 -24.04 6.24
CA HIS A 107 -17.11 -24.62 5.49
C HIS A 107 -16.69 -25.71 4.49
N THR A 108 -15.41 -26.05 4.42
CA THR A 108 -14.88 -26.98 3.41
C THR A 108 -15.57 -28.34 3.43
N ASP A 109 -15.84 -28.90 4.62
CA ASP A 109 -16.41 -30.25 4.73
C ASP A 109 -17.88 -30.32 4.28
N GLU A 110 -18.56 -29.16 4.24
CA GLU A 110 -19.91 -29.05 3.69
C GLU A 110 -19.91 -28.81 2.17
N ILE A 111 -18.83 -28.21 1.67
CA ILE A 111 -18.64 -27.84 0.25
C ILE A 111 -18.05 -29.01 -0.55
N ALA A 112 -17.10 -29.74 0.00
CA ALA A 112 -16.35 -30.78 -0.69
C ALA A 112 -16.54 -32.13 0.00
N THR A 113 -16.55 -33.20 -0.80
CA THR A 113 -16.49 -34.56 -0.25
C THR A 113 -15.16 -34.78 0.48
N PRO A 114 -15.05 -35.74 1.42
CA PRO A 114 -13.79 -36.01 2.13
C PRO A 114 -12.58 -36.26 1.19
N ALA A 115 -12.82 -36.86 0.02
CA ALA A 115 -11.80 -37.09 -1.00
C ALA A 115 -11.32 -35.80 -1.71
N ARG A 116 -12.11 -34.73 -1.66
CA ARG A 116 -11.85 -33.44 -2.33
C ARG A 116 -11.57 -32.30 -1.38
N ALA A 117 -11.87 -32.46 -0.10
CA ALA A 117 -11.65 -31.45 0.94
C ALA A 117 -10.19 -30.97 0.99
N THR A 118 -9.21 -31.87 0.89
CA THR A 118 -7.79 -31.51 0.82
C THR A 118 -7.47 -30.66 -0.41
N GLN A 119 -8.01 -31.02 -1.58
CA GLN A 119 -7.80 -30.27 -2.82
C GLN A 119 -8.40 -28.86 -2.73
N LEU A 120 -9.57 -28.70 -2.10
CA LEU A 120 -10.18 -27.39 -1.89
C LEU A 120 -9.35 -26.53 -0.93
N ARG A 121 -8.89 -27.08 0.19
CA ARG A 121 -8.00 -26.36 1.15
C ARG A 121 -6.70 -25.91 0.49
N GLU A 122 -6.04 -26.79 -0.25
CA GLU A 122 -4.82 -26.43 -1.00
C GLU A 122 -5.09 -25.30 -2.00
N ALA A 123 -6.23 -25.35 -2.70
CA ALA A 123 -6.62 -24.32 -3.65
C ALA A 123 -6.87 -22.96 -2.98
N VAL A 124 -7.56 -22.95 -1.83
CA VAL A 124 -7.77 -21.74 -1.02
C VAL A 124 -6.44 -21.14 -0.59
N LEU A 125 -5.49 -21.96 -0.11
CA LEU A 125 -4.17 -21.49 0.31
C LEU A 125 -3.38 -20.88 -0.87
N VAL A 126 -3.36 -21.55 -2.02
CA VAL A 126 -2.68 -21.01 -3.22
C VAL A 126 -3.31 -19.68 -3.64
N TYR A 127 -4.64 -19.63 -3.73
CA TYR A 127 -5.36 -18.42 -4.11
C TYR A 127 -5.10 -17.26 -3.15
N SER A 128 -5.16 -17.53 -1.83
CA SER A 128 -4.93 -16.52 -0.79
C SER A 128 -3.56 -15.87 -0.88
N ARG A 129 -2.53 -16.66 -1.23
CA ARG A 129 -1.17 -16.16 -1.43
C ARG A 129 -1.12 -15.19 -2.61
N GLU A 130 -1.74 -15.53 -3.74
CA GLU A 130 -1.77 -14.65 -4.92
C GLU A 130 -2.54 -13.35 -4.64
N VAL A 131 -3.63 -13.42 -3.88
CA VAL A 131 -4.39 -12.23 -3.41
C VAL A 131 -3.53 -11.35 -2.49
N ALA A 132 -2.80 -11.95 -1.55
CA ALA A 132 -1.92 -11.21 -0.64
C ALA A 132 -0.79 -10.48 -1.39
N PHE A 133 -0.15 -11.12 -2.38
CA PHE A 133 0.87 -10.47 -3.22
C PHE A 133 0.29 -9.35 -4.07
N SER A 134 -0.91 -9.56 -4.65
CA SER A 134 -1.59 -8.52 -5.43
C SER A 134 -1.94 -7.31 -4.57
N ALA A 135 -2.41 -7.52 -3.34
CA ALA A 135 -2.64 -6.46 -2.38
C ALA A 135 -1.34 -5.69 -2.07
N ALA A 136 -0.24 -6.41 -1.79
CA ALA A 136 1.05 -5.79 -1.53
C ALA A 136 1.51 -4.92 -2.72
N GLU A 137 1.34 -5.38 -3.96
CA GLU A 137 1.72 -4.62 -5.15
C GLU A 137 0.88 -3.34 -5.33
N VAL A 138 -0.44 -3.43 -5.13
CA VAL A 138 -1.34 -2.26 -5.22
C VAL A 138 -0.97 -1.20 -4.18
N TYR A 139 -0.74 -1.62 -2.93
CA TYR A 139 -0.35 -0.69 -1.86
C TYR A 139 1.08 -0.16 -2.02
N ALA A 140 2.00 -0.95 -2.57
CA ALA A 140 3.34 -0.48 -2.93
C ALA A 140 3.28 0.61 -3.99
N ARG A 141 2.54 0.38 -5.09
CA ARG A 141 2.33 1.39 -6.14
C ARG A 141 1.67 2.66 -5.60
N ALA A 142 0.68 2.53 -4.71
CA ALA A 142 0.05 3.68 -4.06
C ALA A 142 1.00 4.44 -3.12
N ALA A 143 1.96 3.77 -2.49
CA ALA A 143 3.00 4.40 -1.67
C ALA A 143 4.06 5.10 -2.55
N GLU A 144 4.48 4.48 -3.66
CA GLU A 144 5.41 5.07 -4.64
C GLU A 144 4.82 6.33 -5.27
N ALA A 145 3.56 6.29 -5.71
CA ALA A 145 2.88 7.45 -6.28
C ALA A 145 2.80 8.63 -5.29
N ARG A 146 2.56 8.36 -4.00
CA ARG A 146 2.59 9.38 -2.95
C ARG A 146 3.99 9.93 -2.73
N GLY A 147 5.01 9.07 -2.68
CA GLY A 147 6.41 9.51 -2.57
C GLY A 147 6.84 10.42 -3.72
N ALA A 148 6.43 10.09 -4.96
CA ALA A 148 6.69 10.91 -6.13
C ALA A 148 5.95 12.26 -6.10
N TRP A 149 4.71 12.28 -5.58
CA TRP A 149 3.97 13.53 -5.38
C TRP A 149 4.64 14.45 -4.35
N ASP A 150 5.03 13.89 -3.19
CA ASP A 150 5.76 14.63 -2.16
C ASP A 150 7.08 15.20 -2.69
N ALA A 151 7.84 14.38 -3.43
CA ALA A 151 9.09 14.79 -4.07
C ALA A 151 8.91 15.97 -5.03
N ARG A 152 7.86 15.92 -5.85
CA ARG A 152 7.52 17.02 -6.78
C ARG A 152 7.13 18.28 -6.02
N MET A 153 6.34 18.16 -4.96
CA MET A 153 5.93 19.29 -4.13
C MET A 153 7.10 19.92 -3.38
N GLU A 154 8.03 19.12 -2.86
CA GLU A 154 9.28 19.59 -2.27
C GLU A 154 10.16 20.32 -3.29
N ALA A 155 10.33 19.75 -4.50
CA ALA A 155 11.10 20.39 -5.56
C ALA A 155 10.52 21.76 -5.95
N LEU A 156 9.20 21.88 -6.06
CA LEU A 156 8.53 23.16 -6.31
C LEU A 156 8.68 24.15 -5.15
N ALA A 157 8.67 23.68 -3.90
CA ALA A 157 8.89 24.55 -2.74
C ALA A 157 10.33 25.08 -2.70
N VAL A 158 11.32 24.21 -2.95
CA VAL A 158 12.74 24.61 -3.03
C VAL A 158 12.98 25.55 -4.21
N ASP A 159 12.40 25.28 -5.37
CA ASP A 159 12.51 26.15 -6.54
C ASP A 159 11.92 27.55 -6.28
N ALA A 160 10.77 27.64 -5.61
CA ALA A 160 10.19 28.91 -5.17
C ALA A 160 11.11 29.65 -4.17
N LEU A 161 11.69 28.94 -3.20
CA LEU A 161 12.69 29.50 -2.27
C LEU A 161 13.91 30.07 -3.01
N LEU A 162 14.42 29.36 -4.03
CA LEU A 162 15.56 29.82 -4.82
C LEU A 162 15.24 31.04 -5.68
N ARG A 163 14.00 31.17 -6.16
CA ARG A 163 13.53 32.34 -6.92
C ARG A 163 13.10 33.51 -6.04
N GLY A 164 12.98 33.30 -4.72
CA GLY A 164 12.40 34.29 -3.81
C GLY A 164 10.90 34.50 -4.02
N ASP A 165 10.22 33.48 -4.56
CA ASP A 165 8.77 33.49 -4.77
C ASP A 165 8.05 32.99 -3.50
N ASP A 166 7.23 33.84 -2.91
CA ASP A 166 6.43 33.52 -1.71
C ASP A 166 5.00 33.08 -2.08
N GLU A 167 4.59 33.19 -3.35
CA GLU A 167 3.22 32.86 -3.75
C GLU A 167 2.92 31.37 -3.55
N GLY A 168 2.06 31.09 -2.56
CA GLY A 168 1.67 29.74 -2.19
C GLY A 168 2.78 28.90 -1.54
N LEU A 169 3.99 29.44 -1.31
CA LEU A 169 5.11 28.73 -0.67
C LEU A 169 4.71 28.21 0.70
N ARG A 170 4.11 29.07 1.54
CA ARG A 170 3.63 28.70 2.87
C ARG A 170 2.63 27.54 2.83
N SER A 171 1.64 27.62 1.94
CA SER A 171 0.64 26.55 1.78
C SER A 171 1.29 25.23 1.33
N ARG A 172 2.30 25.30 0.45
CA ARG A 172 3.01 24.14 -0.09
C ARG A 172 3.86 23.45 0.96
N VAL A 173 4.63 24.20 1.74
CA VAL A 173 5.46 23.62 2.82
C VAL A 173 4.59 23.08 3.95
N SER A 174 3.47 23.73 4.29
CA SER A 174 2.52 23.20 5.28
C SER A 174 1.86 21.89 4.83
N ALA A 175 1.55 21.74 3.53
CA ALA A 175 1.02 20.48 2.99
C ALA A 175 2.04 19.32 3.08
N LEU A 176 3.33 19.64 3.13
CA LEU A 176 4.43 18.68 3.34
C LEU A 176 4.71 18.41 4.83
N GLY A 177 3.91 19.00 5.73
CA GLY A 177 4.04 18.82 7.18
C GLY A 177 5.05 19.75 7.85
N TRP A 178 5.54 20.78 7.15
CA TRP A 178 6.46 21.74 7.75
C TRP A 178 5.79 22.52 8.89
N SER A 179 6.33 22.38 10.10
CA SER A 179 5.78 22.99 11.33
C SER A 179 5.95 24.52 11.37
N GLY A 180 7.03 25.02 10.74
CA GLY A 180 7.32 26.46 10.72
C GLY A 180 7.89 27.01 12.03
N SER A 181 8.34 26.13 12.94
CA SER A 181 8.89 26.50 14.23
C SER A 181 10.43 26.50 14.23
N GLY A 182 11.02 27.36 15.07
CA GLY A 182 12.46 27.38 15.31
C GLY A 182 13.29 28.05 14.21
N ARG A 183 14.49 27.52 13.98
CA ARG A 183 15.46 28.06 13.02
C ARG A 183 15.39 27.30 11.70
N VAL A 184 16.01 27.88 10.66
CA VAL A 184 16.17 27.23 9.36
C VAL A 184 17.66 27.21 8.99
N LEU A 185 18.13 26.10 8.45
CA LEU A 185 19.48 25.95 7.90
C LEU A 185 19.38 25.31 6.52
N THR A 186 20.05 25.89 5.52
CA THR A 186 20.09 25.36 4.16
C THR A 186 21.48 24.83 3.83
N MET A 187 21.54 23.63 3.28
CA MET A 187 22.74 23.01 2.73
C MET A 187 22.59 22.92 1.21
N VAL A 188 23.68 23.13 0.49
CA VAL A 188 23.75 22.95 -0.96
C VAL A 188 24.98 22.10 -1.26
N GLY A 189 24.81 21.07 -2.08
CA GLY A 189 25.91 20.19 -2.50
C GLY A 189 25.53 19.40 -3.74
N THR A 190 26.33 18.39 -4.08
CA THR A 190 26.04 17.41 -5.13
C THR A 190 25.93 16.01 -4.50
N LEU A 191 25.40 15.03 -5.24
CA LEU A 191 25.39 13.62 -4.79
C LEU A 191 26.44 12.82 -5.57
N GLU A 192 26.98 11.76 -4.95
CA GLU A 192 27.85 10.83 -5.66
C GLU A 192 27.01 9.96 -6.61
N GLY A 193 27.34 10.00 -7.90
CA GLY A 193 26.64 9.24 -8.93
C GLY A 193 25.41 9.96 -9.51
N PRO A 194 24.58 9.25 -10.30
CA PRO A 194 23.42 9.85 -10.94
C PRO A 194 22.39 10.28 -9.89
N VAL A 195 21.98 11.55 -9.95
CA VAL A 195 20.89 12.09 -9.14
C VAL A 195 19.56 11.56 -9.67
N ASP A 196 19.06 10.49 -9.06
CA ASP A 196 17.74 9.92 -9.32
C ASP A 196 16.78 10.11 -8.14
N GLU A 197 15.51 9.72 -8.34
CA GLU A 197 14.47 9.82 -7.32
C GLU A 197 14.79 8.98 -6.07
N GLY A 198 15.52 7.87 -6.23
CA GLY A 198 15.93 6.99 -5.13
C GLY A 198 16.94 7.68 -4.21
N ALA A 199 18.00 8.25 -4.79
CA ALA A 199 19.02 8.98 -4.04
C ALA A 199 18.44 10.18 -3.28
N ALA A 200 17.52 10.92 -3.93
CA ALA A 200 16.82 12.02 -3.26
C ALA A 200 15.88 11.55 -2.15
N ALA A 201 15.13 10.46 -2.36
CA ALA A 201 14.29 9.87 -1.32
C ALA A 201 15.11 9.42 -0.10
N ASP A 202 16.29 8.85 -0.31
CA ASP A 202 17.19 8.45 0.77
C ASP A 202 17.76 9.64 1.55
N LEU A 203 18.10 10.73 0.86
CA LEU A 203 18.52 11.96 1.50
C LEU A 203 17.37 12.61 2.28
N ARG A 204 16.14 12.64 1.74
CA ARG A 204 14.93 13.10 2.46
C ARG A 204 14.71 12.32 3.75
N ARG A 205 14.74 10.98 3.66
CA ARG A 205 14.59 10.12 4.84
C ARG A 205 15.68 10.39 5.87
N ALA A 206 16.91 10.65 5.44
CA ALA A 206 18.00 11.00 6.35
C ALA A 206 17.77 12.36 7.02
N ALA A 207 17.40 13.39 6.26
CA ALA A 207 17.14 14.73 6.77
C ALA A 207 15.97 14.76 7.77
N ARG A 208 14.86 14.07 7.47
CA ARG A 208 13.71 13.96 8.38
C ARG A 208 13.99 13.16 9.66
N ARG A 209 15.09 12.40 9.72
CA ARG A 209 15.53 11.73 10.97
C ARG A 209 16.37 12.63 11.86
N THR A 210 16.97 13.70 11.31
CA THR A 210 17.91 14.55 12.03
C THR A 210 17.35 15.93 12.35
N ALA A 211 16.28 16.38 11.68
CA ALA A 211 15.60 17.65 11.93
C ALA A 211 14.08 17.45 12.03
N ALA A 212 13.39 18.38 12.71
CA ALA A 212 11.94 18.35 12.86
C ALA A 212 11.24 18.59 11.52
N ASP A 213 11.76 19.55 10.76
CA ASP A 213 11.31 19.89 9.43
C ASP A 213 12.45 19.67 8.42
N ALA A 214 12.16 19.12 7.25
CA ALA A 214 13.14 18.96 6.18
C ALA A 214 12.51 18.99 4.79
N LEU A 215 13.12 19.72 3.86
CA LEU A 215 12.80 19.73 2.43
C LEU A 215 14.06 19.39 1.62
N VAL A 216 13.92 18.58 0.58
CA VAL A 216 15.02 18.27 -0.34
C VAL A 216 14.60 18.52 -1.77
N GLY A 217 15.30 19.43 -2.45
CA GLY A 217 15.08 19.73 -3.86
C GLY A 217 16.31 19.37 -4.70
N ILE A 218 16.07 18.76 -5.84
CA ILE A 218 17.10 18.51 -6.86
C ILE A 218 17.04 19.63 -7.89
N HIS A 219 18.21 20.17 -8.25
CA HIS A 219 18.37 21.15 -9.31
C HIS A 219 19.57 20.78 -10.19
N GLY A 220 19.31 20.04 -11.28
CA GLY A 220 20.36 19.46 -12.12
C GLY A 220 21.16 18.43 -11.34
N GLN A 221 22.48 18.65 -11.19
CA GLN A 221 23.37 17.81 -10.38
C GLN A 221 23.45 18.25 -8.90
N ARG A 222 22.80 19.36 -8.55
CA ARG A 222 22.84 19.93 -7.21
C ARG A 222 21.64 19.48 -6.41
N VAL A 223 21.84 19.37 -5.11
CA VAL A 223 20.78 19.13 -4.13
C VAL A 223 20.80 20.24 -3.10
N VAL A 224 19.61 20.74 -2.80
CA VAL A 224 19.35 21.73 -1.77
C VAL A 224 18.57 21.05 -0.67
N VAL A 225 19.12 21.05 0.54
CA VAL A 225 18.47 20.52 1.75
C VAL A 225 18.15 21.69 2.65
N VAL A 226 16.88 21.87 2.99
CA VAL A 226 16.42 22.88 3.94
C VAL A 226 15.99 22.16 5.21
N LEU A 227 16.66 22.41 6.33
CA LEU A 227 16.35 21.85 7.64
C LEU A 227 15.69 22.92 8.50
N GLY A 228 14.67 22.53 9.26
CA GLY A 228 13.95 23.40 10.18
C GLY A 228 13.70 22.74 11.53
N GLY A 229 13.51 23.58 12.54
CA GLY A 229 13.13 23.15 13.88
C GLY A 229 13.94 23.81 14.99
N ASP A 230 13.61 23.41 16.20
CA ASP A 230 14.32 23.82 17.41
C ASP A 230 15.56 22.94 17.66
N GLY A 231 16.62 23.52 18.22
CA GLY A 231 17.85 22.80 18.53
C GLY A 231 19.01 23.04 17.55
N ASP A 232 19.98 22.11 17.54
CA ASP A 232 21.26 22.24 16.83
C ASP A 232 21.19 21.72 15.40
N LEU A 233 20.65 22.54 14.49
CA LEU A 233 20.56 22.21 13.06
C LEU A 233 21.93 22.01 12.40
N ARG A 234 23.02 22.52 12.98
CA ARG A 234 24.37 22.28 12.45
C ARG A 234 24.77 20.84 12.67
N ARG A 235 24.50 20.27 13.84
CA ARG A 235 24.68 18.83 14.08
C ARG A 235 23.84 17.98 13.13
N SER A 236 22.60 18.40 12.86
CA SER A 236 21.73 17.74 11.88
C SER A 236 22.31 17.79 10.47
N ALA A 237 22.91 18.91 10.08
CA ALA A 237 23.60 19.08 8.81
C ALA A 237 24.87 18.24 8.72
N ASP A 238 25.70 18.22 9.77
CA ASP A 238 26.93 17.42 9.84
C ASP A 238 26.63 15.92 9.66
N ALA A 239 25.51 15.45 10.22
CA ALA A 239 25.04 14.09 10.04
C ALA A 239 24.66 13.74 8.59
N LEU A 240 24.44 14.73 7.72
CA LEU A 240 24.10 14.54 6.31
C LEU A 240 25.31 14.69 5.38
N LEU A 241 26.43 15.27 5.84
CA LEU A 241 27.59 15.57 4.99
C LEU A 241 28.15 14.34 4.27
N HIS A 242 28.15 13.17 4.92
CA HIS A 242 28.63 11.91 4.33
C HIS A 242 27.80 11.43 3.13
N ARG A 243 26.64 12.06 2.85
CA ARG A 243 25.76 11.74 1.72
C ARG A 243 25.91 12.71 0.56
N LEU A 244 26.61 13.82 0.78
CA LEU A 244 26.92 14.80 -0.26
C LEU A 244 28.32 14.53 -0.77
N SER A 245 28.54 14.77 -2.05
CA SER A 245 29.89 14.71 -2.60
C SER A 245 30.75 15.79 -1.94
N PRO A 246 32.05 15.51 -1.75
CA PRO A 246 33.00 16.50 -1.26
C PRO A 246 33.29 17.62 -2.28
N ASP A 247 32.94 17.41 -3.55
CA ASP A 247 33.18 18.36 -4.65
C ASP A 247 31.93 19.20 -5.02
N PRO A 248 32.09 20.52 -5.31
CA PRO A 248 31.00 21.47 -5.60
C PRO A 248 30.35 21.36 -7.00
#